data_AF-A0A6A6DM73-F1
#
_entry.id   AF-A0A6A6DM73-F1
#
_cell.length_a   1.000
_cell.length_b   1.000
_cell.length_c   1.000
_cell.angle_alpha   90.00
_cell.angle_beta   90.00
_cell.angle_gamma   90.00
#
_symmetry.space_group_name_H-M   'P 1'
#
loop_
_entity.id
_entity.type
_entity.pdbx_description
1 polymer ?
#
loop_
_entity_poly.entity_id
_entity_poly.type
_entity_poly.pdbx_seq_one_letter_code
_entity_poly.pdbx_strand_id
1 'polypeptide(L)'
;MAISDTSCRVAIYVKVTDIEGDPLSRHITLGQAFCSNVLSRDFRNQIHPDGYDACHIPPNFDSDRGVSVYFLFDLGVEGPLPRGDLLLIPHFVYLASRAQGIWNFISRPGATEKVKQRAQKYPWGGTVEQEMFAEYSQSTALN
;
A
#
# COMPACT_ATOMS: atom_id res chain seq x y z
N MET A 1 2.43 7.97 13.62
CA MET A 1 2.94 7.79 12.24
C MET A 1 3.05 6.29 12.00
N ALA A 2 3.12 5.86 10.73
CA ALA A 2 3.41 4.46 10.44
C ALA A 2 4.86 4.14 10.85
N ILE A 3 5.11 2.92 11.30
CA ILE A 3 6.42 2.47 11.80
C ILE A 3 6.80 1.22 10.98
N SER A 4 8.08 1.06 10.65
CA SER A 4 8.59 0.05 9.71
C SER A 4 8.13 -1.39 10.02
N ASP A 5 8.07 -1.74 11.30
CA ASP A 5 7.94 -3.13 11.76
C ASP A 5 6.48 -3.52 12.09
N THR A 6 5.52 -2.62 11.86
CA THR A 6 4.11 -2.87 12.19
C THR A 6 3.27 -3.03 10.92
N SER A 7 2.59 -4.17 10.80
CA SER A 7 1.61 -4.36 9.74
C SER A 7 0.52 -3.29 9.80
N CYS A 8 0.28 -2.60 8.70
CA CYS A 8 -0.67 -1.51 8.66
C CYS A 8 -1.28 -1.32 7.28
N ARG A 9 -2.45 -0.68 7.25
CA ARG A 9 -3.09 -0.25 6.02
C ARG A 9 -2.92 1.25 5.84
N VAL A 10 -2.33 1.65 4.71
CA VAL A 10 -2.03 3.05 4.41
C VAL A 10 -2.81 3.48 3.18
N ALA A 11 -3.56 4.58 3.29
CA ALA A 11 -4.17 5.23 2.14
C ALA A 11 -3.41 6.51 1.79
N ILE A 12 -3.01 6.64 0.53
CA ILE A 12 -2.25 7.79 0.05
C ILE A 12 -3.07 8.49 -1.03
N TYR A 13 -3.50 9.72 -0.74
CA TYR A 13 -4.12 10.59 -1.73
C TYR A 13 -3.06 11.37 -2.48
N VAL A 14 -3.03 11.21 -3.80
CA VAL A 14 -2.00 11.81 -4.65
C VAL A 14 -2.57 12.15 -6.02
N LYS A 15 -2.02 13.18 -6.64
CA LYS A 15 -2.26 13.46 -8.05
C LYS A 15 -1.44 12.49 -8.89
N VAL A 16 -2.08 11.70 -9.77
CA VAL A 16 -1.39 10.59 -10.45
C VAL A 16 -0.23 11.04 -11.32
N THR A 17 -0.30 12.25 -11.89
CA THR A 17 0.77 12.86 -12.69
C THR A 17 1.94 13.39 -11.88
N ASP A 18 1.82 13.48 -10.55
CA ASP A 18 2.95 13.82 -9.68
C ASP A 18 3.85 12.59 -9.46
N ILE A 19 3.32 11.39 -9.70
CA ILE A 19 4.07 10.14 -9.65
C ILE A 19 4.86 10.00 -10.95
N GLU A 20 6.17 9.88 -10.81
CA GLU A 20 7.07 9.77 -11.96
C GLU A 20 7.16 8.37 -12.56
N GLY A 21 7.80 8.31 -13.72
CA GLY A 21 8.08 7.07 -14.44
C GLY A 21 6.90 6.62 -15.29
N ASP A 22 6.90 5.32 -15.58
CA ASP A 22 5.89 4.66 -16.39
C ASP A 22 4.51 4.71 -15.70
N PRO A 23 3.44 5.20 -16.39
CA PRO A 23 2.08 5.23 -15.85
C PRO A 23 1.60 3.90 -15.26
N LEU A 24 1.96 2.77 -15.87
CA LEU A 24 1.55 1.45 -15.39
C LEU A 24 2.28 1.04 -14.10
N SER A 25 3.45 1.64 -13.84
CA SER A 25 4.30 1.35 -12.68
C SER A 25 4.09 2.32 -11.51
N ARG A 26 3.21 3.31 -11.64
CA ARG A 26 3.02 4.37 -10.62
C ARG A 26 2.69 3.87 -9.22
N HIS A 27 1.92 2.80 -9.11
CA HIS A 27 1.59 2.21 -7.81
C HIS A 27 2.84 1.69 -7.08
N ILE A 28 3.78 1.11 -7.82
CA ILE A 28 5.09 0.67 -7.31
C ILE A 28 5.95 1.88 -6.94
N THR A 29 6.08 2.86 -7.85
CA THR A 29 6.86 4.07 -7.61
C THR A 29 6.39 4.82 -6.36
N LEU A 30 5.08 4.95 -6.17
CA LEU A 30 4.50 5.58 -5.00
C LEU A 30 4.75 4.77 -3.71
N GLY A 31 4.59 3.44 -3.77
CA GLY A 31 4.87 2.55 -2.65
C GLY A 31 6.34 2.64 -2.21
N GLN A 32 7.27 2.61 -3.16
CA GLN A 32 8.70 2.80 -2.93
C GLN A 32 9.01 4.17 -2.31
N ALA A 33 8.45 5.24 -2.88
CA ALA A 33 8.61 6.58 -2.35
C ALA A 33 8.12 6.69 -0.90
N PHE A 34 6.93 6.15 -0.61
CA PHE A 34 6.37 6.18 0.73
C PHE A 34 7.23 5.37 1.72
N CYS A 35 7.57 4.13 1.39
CA CYS A 35 8.33 3.27 2.30
C CYS A 35 9.72 3.85 2.58
N SER A 36 10.42 4.36 1.57
CA SER A 36 11.73 4.98 1.75
C SER A 36 11.66 6.26 2.60
N ASN A 37 10.72 7.17 2.30
CA ASN A 37 10.65 8.49 2.94
C ASN A 37 9.99 8.47 4.33
N VAL A 38 9.04 7.57 4.56
CA VAL A 38 8.23 7.55 5.79
C VAL A 38 8.57 6.39 6.71
N LEU A 39 8.94 5.23 6.15
CA LEU A 39 9.21 4.02 6.92
C LEU A 39 10.70 3.64 6.98
N SER A 40 11.55 4.33 6.22
CA SER A 40 12.98 4.02 6.11
C SER A 40 13.26 2.55 5.76
N ARG A 41 12.43 1.96 4.90
CA ARG A 41 12.62 0.60 4.36
C ARG A 41 12.21 0.53 2.89
N ASP A 42 12.62 -0.55 2.23
CA ASP A 42 12.18 -0.84 0.86
C ASP A 42 10.72 -1.28 0.81
N PHE A 43 10.06 -1.00 -0.32
CA PHE A 43 8.72 -1.50 -0.61
C PHE A 43 8.83 -2.91 -1.20
N ARG A 44 8.24 -3.89 -0.50
CA ARG A 44 8.32 -5.32 -0.83
C ARG A 44 7.17 -5.74 -1.75
N ASN A 45 7.16 -5.25 -2.99
CA ASN A 45 6.08 -5.50 -3.95
C ASN A 45 6.09 -6.91 -4.57
N GLN A 46 7.02 -7.76 -4.17
CA GLN A 46 7.09 -9.17 -4.58
C GLN A 46 6.74 -10.06 -3.39
N ILE A 47 6.12 -11.19 -3.69
CA ILE A 47 5.78 -12.21 -2.70
C ILE A 47 7.07 -12.91 -2.26
N HIS A 48 7.36 -12.85 -0.95
CA HIS A 48 8.49 -13.53 -0.32
C HIS A 48 8.00 -14.37 0.86
N PRO A 49 8.74 -15.40 1.31
CA PRO A 49 8.39 -16.19 2.50
C PRO A 49 8.14 -15.35 3.77
N ASP A 50 8.91 -14.26 3.94
CA ASP A 50 8.80 -13.36 5.10
C ASP A 50 7.70 -12.28 4.91
N GLY A 51 6.83 -12.46 3.92
CA GLY A 51 5.73 -11.57 3.60
C GLY A 51 6.03 -10.57 2.48
N TYR A 52 5.06 -9.69 2.25
CA TYR A 52 5.07 -8.71 1.15
C TYR A 52 4.28 -7.45 1.49
N ASP A 53 4.36 -6.45 0.64
CA ASP A 53 3.50 -5.28 0.67
C ASP A 53 2.58 -5.30 -0.56
N ALA A 54 1.28 -5.18 -0.34
CA ALA A 54 0.28 -5.20 -1.42
C ALA A 54 -0.22 -3.80 -1.76
N CYS A 55 -0.65 -3.60 -3.00
CA CYS A 55 -1.29 -2.38 -3.45
C CYS A 55 -2.64 -2.67 -4.11
N HIS A 56 -3.70 -2.05 -3.62
CA HIS A 56 -5.00 -2.04 -4.29
C HIS A 56 -5.02 -0.89 -5.30
N ILE A 57 -4.88 -1.25 -6.58
CA ILE A 57 -4.76 -0.28 -7.67
C ILE A 57 -6.12 0.38 -7.95
N PRO A 58 -6.27 1.71 -7.80
CA PRO A 58 -7.52 2.40 -8.06
C PRO A 58 -7.77 2.57 -9.57
N PRO A 59 -9.02 2.78 -9.99
CA PRO A 59 -9.31 3.25 -11.36
C PRO A 59 -8.58 4.56 -11.67
N ASN A 60 -8.13 4.72 -12.93
CA ASN A 60 -7.42 5.90 -13.43
C ASN A 60 -6.04 6.15 -12.80
N PHE A 61 -5.43 5.16 -12.13
CA PHE A 61 -4.09 5.30 -11.54
C PHE A 61 -3.02 5.66 -12.58
N ASP A 62 -3.22 5.23 -13.82
CA ASP A 62 -2.37 5.38 -15.00
C ASP A 62 -2.76 6.59 -15.87
N SER A 63 -3.75 7.39 -15.46
CA SER A 63 -4.23 8.52 -16.28
C SER A 63 -3.11 9.53 -16.57
N ASP A 64 -3.06 9.99 -17.82
CA ASP A 64 -2.22 11.09 -18.27
C ASP A 64 -2.70 12.47 -17.78
N ARG A 65 -3.90 12.53 -17.19
CA ARG A 65 -4.50 13.76 -16.67
C ARG A 65 -4.20 13.94 -15.19
N GLY A 66 -4.22 15.19 -14.74
CA GLY A 66 -4.00 15.58 -13.34
C GLY A 66 -5.09 15.18 -12.35
N VAL A 67 -5.63 13.96 -12.45
CA VAL A 67 -6.61 13.40 -11.51
C VAL A 67 -5.94 13.02 -10.20
N SER A 68 -6.68 13.11 -9.10
CA SER A 68 -6.19 12.73 -7.77
C SER A 68 -7.01 11.57 -7.22
N VAL A 69 -6.33 10.52 -6.77
CA VAL A 69 -6.94 9.26 -6.33
C VAL A 69 -6.31 8.78 -5.02
N TYR A 70 -7.00 7.88 -4.33
CA TYR A 70 -6.45 7.17 -3.17
C TYR A 70 -5.86 5.85 -3.63
N PHE A 71 -4.55 5.68 -3.48
CA PHE A 71 -3.91 4.37 -3.46
C PHE A 71 -4.04 3.78 -2.07
N LEU A 72 -4.25 2.47 -1.98
CA LEU A 72 -4.35 1.76 -0.71
C LEU A 72 -3.27 0.69 -0.68
N PHE A 73 -2.43 0.74 0.35
CA PHE A 73 -1.32 -0.18 0.55
C PHE A 73 -1.54 -0.99 1.83
N ASP A 74 -1.30 -2.28 1.73
CA ASP A 74 -1.22 -3.19 2.87
C ASP A 74 0.24 -3.51 3.10
N LEU A 75 0.78 -3.04 4.21
CA LEU A 75 2.20 -3.10 4.51
C LEU A 75 2.45 -4.20 5.53
N GLY A 76 3.47 -5.03 5.30
CA GLY A 76 3.81 -6.15 6.19
C GLY A 76 2.75 -7.24 6.19
N VAL A 77 2.33 -7.69 5.01
CA VAL A 77 1.41 -8.81 4.83
C VAL A 77 2.18 -10.11 5.04
N GLU A 78 1.84 -10.85 6.09
CA GLU A 78 2.42 -12.17 6.40
C GLU A 78 1.40 -13.32 6.23
N GLY A 79 0.19 -12.99 5.79
CA GLY A 79 -0.90 -13.95 5.63
C GLY A 79 -2.28 -13.29 5.59
N PRO A 80 -3.34 -14.10 5.49
CA PRO A 80 -4.71 -13.60 5.49
C PRO A 80 -5.09 -12.98 6.83
N LEU A 81 -5.77 -11.83 6.77
CA LEU A 81 -6.42 -11.22 7.92
C LEU A 81 -7.93 -11.19 7.71
N PRO A 82 -8.72 -11.83 8.59
CA PRO A 82 -10.17 -11.68 8.60
C PRO A 82 -10.58 -10.22 8.72
N ARG A 83 -11.76 -9.87 8.19
CA ARG A 83 -12.27 -8.49 8.21
C ARG A 83 -12.31 -7.88 9.62
N GLY A 84 -12.63 -8.68 10.64
CA GLY A 84 -12.66 -8.21 12.03
C GLY A 84 -11.28 -7.75 12.51
N ASP A 85 -10.26 -8.56 12.26
CA ASP A 85 -8.88 -8.30 12.69
C ASP A 85 -8.24 -7.18 11.87
N LEU A 86 -8.58 -7.07 10.59
CA LEU A 86 -8.21 -5.95 9.75
C LEU A 86 -8.69 -4.61 10.33
N LEU A 87 -9.81 -4.55 11.05
CA LEU A 87 -10.23 -3.30 11.71
C LEU A 87 -9.38 -2.96 12.94
N LEU A 88 -8.63 -3.91 13.48
CA LEU A 88 -7.77 -3.72 14.66
C LEU A 88 -6.37 -3.24 14.28
N ILE A 89 -5.89 -3.56 13.07
CA ILE A 89 -4.57 -3.09 12.65
C ILE A 89 -4.53 -1.56 12.45
N PRO A 90 -3.38 -0.92 12.65
CA PRO A 90 -3.21 0.50 12.40
C PRO A 90 -3.60 0.91 10.98
N HIS A 91 -4.34 2.01 10.87
CA HIS A 91 -4.71 2.66 9.61
C HIS A 91 -4.13 4.06 9.55
N PHE A 92 -3.49 4.40 8.45
CA PHE A 92 -2.92 5.73 8.24
C PHE A 92 -3.40 6.33 6.92
N VAL A 93 -3.55 7.65 6.91
CA VAL A 93 -3.92 8.40 5.71
C VAL A 93 -2.89 9.50 5.49
N TYR A 94 -2.41 9.62 4.26
CA TYR A 94 -1.47 10.66 3.85
C TYR A 94 -1.99 11.41 2.63
N LEU A 95 -1.66 12.70 2.57
CA LEU A 95 -1.57 13.41 1.29
C LEU A 95 -0.14 13.29 0.80
N ALA A 96 0.03 12.92 -0.46
CA ALA A 96 1.32 12.96 -1.13
C ALA A 96 1.31 14.01 -2.24
N SER A 97 2.45 14.67 -2.39
CA SER A 97 2.75 15.57 -3.50
C SER A 97 4.22 15.44 -3.84
N ARG A 98 4.57 15.67 -5.10
CA ARG A 98 5.97 15.73 -5.52
C ARG A 98 6.28 17.08 -6.15
N ALA A 99 7.32 17.75 -5.65
CA ALA A 99 7.78 19.03 -6.18
C ALA A 99 9.29 19.02 -6.31
N GLN A 100 9.81 19.43 -7.47
CA GLN A 100 11.25 19.50 -7.74
C GLN A 100 11.99 18.17 -7.46
N GLY A 101 11.34 17.05 -7.76
CA GLY A 101 11.88 15.72 -7.52
C GLY A 101 11.70 15.19 -6.10
N ILE A 102 11.28 16.03 -5.15
CA ILE A 102 11.17 15.69 -3.72
C ILE A 102 9.75 15.31 -3.37
N TRP A 103 9.60 14.17 -2.67
CA TRP A 103 8.32 13.72 -2.13
C TRP A 103 8.01 14.39 -0.79
N ASN A 104 6.75 14.79 -0.63
CA ASN A 104 6.23 15.26 0.64
C ASN A 104 4.99 14.44 1.02
N PHE A 105 5.00 13.86 2.22
CA PHE A 105 3.91 13.05 2.77
C PHE A 105 3.37 13.70 4.04
N ILE A 106 2.15 14.20 3.98
CA ILE A 106 1.49 14.88 5.10
C ILE A 106 0.45 13.96 5.71
N SER A 107 0.61 13.59 6.98
CA SER A 107 -0.35 12.74 7.69
C SER A 107 -1.70 13.43 7.88
N ARG A 108 -2.81 12.68 7.71
CA ARG A 108 -4.19 13.16 7.83
C ARG A 108 -5.02 12.28 8.77
N PRO A 109 -4.72 12.26 10.08
CA PRO A 109 -5.42 11.41 11.05
C PRO A 109 -6.94 11.66 11.09
N GLY A 110 -7.39 12.90 10.86
CA GLY A 110 -8.82 13.24 10.82
C GLY A 110 -9.60 12.58 9.66
N ALA A 111 -8.92 12.02 8.65
CA ALA A 111 -9.56 11.30 7.54
C ALA A 111 -9.56 9.78 7.73
N THR A 112 -8.87 9.26 8.75
CA THR A 112 -8.62 7.82 8.94
C THR A 112 -9.90 7.01 9.01
N GLU A 113 -10.86 7.40 9.86
CA GLU A 113 -12.07 6.59 10.08
C GLU A 113 -12.92 6.47 8.80
N LYS A 114 -13.09 7.57 8.06
CA LYS A 114 -13.82 7.58 6.79
C LYS A 114 -13.15 6.70 5.74
N VAL A 115 -11.82 6.75 5.64
CA VAL A 115 -11.06 5.95 4.68
C VAL A 115 -11.08 4.47 5.09
N LYS A 116 -10.91 4.17 6.37
CA LYS A 116 -11.00 2.83 6.94
C LYS A 116 -12.34 2.17 6.59
N GLN A 117 -13.46 2.87 6.79
CA GLN A 117 -14.79 2.37 6.43
C GLN A 117 -14.91 2.06 4.93
N ARG A 118 -14.41 2.94 4.06
CA ARG A 118 -14.40 2.72 2.61
C ARG A 118 -13.48 1.57 2.19
N ALA A 119 -12.39 1.38 2.91
CA ALA A 119 -11.38 0.39 2.61
C ALA A 119 -11.81 -1.05 2.99
N GLN A 120 -12.88 -1.23 3.77
CA GLN A 120 -13.35 -2.55 4.24
C GLN A 120 -13.71 -3.53 3.12
N LYS A 121 -14.02 -3.03 1.92
CA LYS A 121 -14.31 -3.88 0.76
C LYS A 121 -13.06 -4.48 0.12
N TYR A 122 -11.88 -3.93 0.40
CA TYR A 122 -10.62 -4.43 -0.13
C TYR A 122 -10.06 -5.48 0.83
N PRO A 123 -9.86 -6.73 0.38
CA PRO A 123 -9.26 -7.76 1.21
C PRO A 123 -7.86 -7.31 1.65
N TRP A 124 -7.42 -7.73 2.84
CA TRP A 124 -6.02 -7.58 3.23
C TRP A 124 -5.14 -8.34 2.24
N GLY A 125 -3.99 -7.81 1.86
CA GLY A 125 -2.98 -8.49 1.03
C GLY A 125 -3.34 -8.73 -0.44
N GLY A 126 -4.62 -8.63 -0.82
CA GLY A 126 -5.08 -9.04 -2.14
C GLY A 126 -5.39 -10.53 -2.20
N THR A 127 -6.47 -10.91 -2.90
CA THR A 127 -6.93 -12.31 -2.91
C THR A 127 -5.96 -13.21 -3.66
N VAL A 128 -5.55 -12.80 -4.87
CA VAL A 128 -4.67 -13.61 -5.72
C VAL A 128 -3.28 -13.73 -5.10
N GLU A 129 -2.77 -12.63 -4.55
CA GLU A 129 -1.47 -12.60 -3.89
C GLU A 129 -1.44 -13.48 -2.64
N GLN A 130 -2.55 -13.59 -1.90
CA GLN A 130 -2.65 -14.52 -0.77
C GLN A 130 -2.67 -15.98 -1.20
N GLU A 131 -3.35 -16.31 -2.30
CA GLU A 131 -3.32 -17.66 -2.88
C GLU A 131 -1.88 -18.03 -3.29
N MET A 132 -1.20 -17.14 -4.01
CA MET A 132 0.21 -17.32 -4.41
C MET A 132 1.14 -17.46 -3.19
N PHE A 133 0.96 -16.65 -2.14
CA PHE A 133 1.77 -16.71 -0.93
C PHE A 133 1.56 -18.04 -0.16
N ALA A 134 0.33 -18.55 -0.12
CA ALA A 134 0.03 -19.85 0.49
C ALA A 134 0.71 -21.00 -0.25
N GLU A 135 0.68 -21.00 -1.60
CA GLU A 135 1.36 -21.99 -2.43
C GLU A 135 2.89 -21.95 -2.23
N TYR A 136 3.48 -20.75 -2.20
CA TYR A 136 4.91 -20.56 -1.98
C TYR A 136 5.36 -21.08 -0.60
N SER A 137 4.57 -20.79 0.43
CA SER A 137 4.86 -21.22 1.80
C SER A 137 4.79 -22.75 1.95
N GLN A 138 3.84 -23.40 1.27
CA GLN A 138 3.72 -24.86 1.26
C GLN A 138 4.87 -25.54 0.50
N SER A 139 5.29 -24.99 -0.63
CA SER A 139 6.42 -25.55 -1.39
C SER A 139 7.76 -25.42 -0.67
N THR A 140 7.93 -24.36 0.13
CA THR A 140 9.15 -24.15 0.94
C THR A 140 9.19 -25.10 2.15
N ALA A 141 8.04 -25.49 2.70
CA ALA A 141 7.95 -26.42 3.84
C ALA A 141 8.18 -27.90 3.48
N LEU A 142 8.21 -28.25 2.18
CA LEU A 142 8.39 -29.61 1.67
C LEU A 142 9.83 -29.92 1.19
N ASN A 143 10.74 -28.94 1.25
CA ASN A 143 12.15 -29.06 0.92
C ASN A 143 13.04 -28.85 2.15
#